data_AF-A0A931Q180-F1
#
_entry.id   AF-A0A931Q180-F1
#
_cell.length_a   1.000
_cell.length_b   1.000
_cell.length_c   1.000
_cell.angle_alpha   90.00
_cell.angle_beta   90.00
_cell.angle_gamma   90.00
#
_symmetry.space_group_name_H-M   'P 1'
#
loop_
_entity.id
_entity.type
_entity.pdbx_description
1 polymer ?
#
loop_
_entity_poly.entity_id
_entity_poly.type
_entity_poly.pdbx_seq_one_letter_code
_entity_poly.pdbx_strand_id
1 'polypeptide(L)'
;MKKLLFLLLISTSAIAQISLPVPLNIQSTYDKGTRSTDGKPGKNYWQNSADYTININYNPDTRLLTGTEEIDYINNSADVLHEIVFKLYPNIYKKGNIRDLAVEATDLTDGVTIQSISLNGNNSSFNIKGTNMIVPYTMVQPKQKIHFNIKYHYCPTKLQIKGQF
;
A
#
# COMPACT_ATOMS: atom_id res chain seq x y z
N MET A 1 -15.28 47.42 67.14
CA MET A 1 -16.01 46.61 66.12
C MET A 1 -14.99 46.10 65.11
N LYS A 2 -14.84 44.77 65.03
CA LYS A 2 -13.84 44.04 64.23
C LYS A 2 -14.07 44.29 62.73
N LYS A 3 -13.07 44.83 62.00
CA LYS A 3 -13.07 44.79 60.54
C LYS A 3 -12.31 43.53 60.11
N LEU A 4 -13.07 42.58 59.58
CA LEU A 4 -12.64 41.26 59.14
C LEU A 4 -11.80 41.40 57.86
N LEU A 5 -10.55 40.97 57.92
CA LEU A 5 -9.62 40.89 56.80
C LEU A 5 -10.00 39.67 55.95
N PHE A 6 -10.54 39.88 54.74
CA PHE A 6 -10.87 38.79 53.81
C PHE A 6 -9.65 38.54 52.90
N LEU A 7 -8.84 37.53 53.24
CA LEU A 7 -7.68 37.12 52.45
C LEU A 7 -8.18 36.24 51.29
N LEU A 8 -8.14 36.79 50.07
CA LEU A 8 -8.49 36.08 48.84
C LEU A 8 -7.35 35.12 48.46
N LEU A 9 -7.50 33.83 48.77
CA LEU A 9 -6.62 32.77 48.28
C LEU A 9 -6.83 32.59 46.77
N ILE A 10 -5.95 33.19 45.96
CA ILE A 10 -5.86 32.93 44.53
C ILE A 10 -5.12 31.59 44.37
N SER A 11 -5.88 30.53 44.16
CA SER A 11 -5.37 29.21 43.79
C SER A 11 -4.76 29.29 42.39
N THR A 12 -3.43 29.34 42.30
CA THR A 12 -2.70 29.20 41.03
C THR A 12 -2.76 27.74 40.59
N SER A 13 -3.67 27.42 39.66
CA SER A 13 -3.66 26.12 38.98
C SER A 13 -2.42 26.04 38.10
N ALA A 14 -1.41 25.29 38.54
CA ALA A 14 -0.27 24.95 37.71
C ALA A 14 -0.75 24.06 36.54
N ILE A 15 -0.63 24.55 35.31
CA ILE A 15 -0.86 23.73 34.11
C ILE A 15 0.34 22.78 33.98
N ALA A 16 0.23 21.59 34.57
CA ALA A 16 1.28 20.56 34.60
C ALA A 16 1.20 19.57 33.43
N GLN A 17 0.41 19.86 32.38
CA GLN A 17 0.31 18.95 31.25
C GLN A 17 1.46 19.18 30.28
N ILE A 18 2.52 18.38 30.44
CA ILE A 18 3.59 18.26 29.45
C ILE A 18 2.96 17.67 28.19
N SER A 19 2.88 18.45 27.11
CA SER A 19 2.49 17.92 25.81
C SER A 19 3.61 17.00 25.31
N LEU A 20 3.28 15.74 25.02
CA LEU A 20 4.25 14.83 24.40
C LEU A 20 4.72 15.43 23.07
N PRO A 21 6.03 15.46 22.80
CA PRO A 21 6.55 15.97 21.54
C PRO A 21 6.05 15.09 20.38
N VAL A 22 5.55 15.75 19.33
CA VAL A 22 5.13 15.06 18.11
C VAL A 22 6.38 14.76 17.25
N PRO A 23 6.57 13.53 16.78
CA PRO A 23 7.62 13.21 15.83
C PRO A 23 7.50 14.05 14.54
N LEU A 24 8.62 14.57 14.02
CA LEU A 24 8.64 15.46 12.85
C LEU A 24 7.97 14.86 11.60
N ASN A 25 8.09 13.55 11.40
CA ASN A 25 7.43 12.84 10.31
C ASN A 25 5.90 12.89 10.40
N ILE A 26 5.34 12.92 11.61
CA ILE A 26 3.89 13.04 11.86
C ILE A 26 3.46 14.51 11.87
N GLN A 27 4.30 15.42 12.34
CA GLN A 27 3.98 16.86 12.40
C GLN A 27 3.53 17.38 11.02
N SER A 28 4.25 17.01 9.96
CA SER A 28 3.89 17.38 8.59
C SER A 28 2.49 16.93 8.16
N THR A 29 1.96 15.83 8.72
CA THR A 29 0.62 15.32 8.42
C THR A 29 -0.49 16.12 9.09
N TYR A 30 -0.20 16.69 10.27
CA TYR A 30 -1.09 17.62 10.96
C TYR A 30 -1.12 18.97 10.24
N ASP A 31 0.05 19.50 9.86
CA ASP A 31 0.17 20.77 9.14
C ASP A 31 -0.53 20.69 7.77
N LYS A 32 -0.39 19.56 7.05
CA LYS A 32 -1.10 19.27 5.80
C LYS A 32 -2.58 18.94 5.99
N GLY A 33 -3.04 18.75 7.23
CA GLY A 33 -4.41 18.39 7.56
C GLY A 33 -4.86 17.02 7.04
N THR A 34 -3.92 16.12 6.73
CA THR A 34 -4.21 14.74 6.29
C THR A 34 -4.49 13.82 7.47
N ARG A 35 -4.06 14.20 8.67
CA ARG A 35 -4.30 13.51 9.94
C ARG A 35 -4.79 14.52 10.98
N SER A 36 -5.70 14.12 11.87
CA SER A 36 -6.07 14.92 13.05
C SER A 36 -5.29 14.48 14.29
N THR A 37 -5.23 15.35 15.31
CA THR A 37 -4.52 15.06 16.58
C THR A 37 -5.14 13.91 17.38
N ASP A 38 -6.44 13.64 17.18
CA ASP A 38 -7.16 12.50 17.76
C ASP A 38 -6.98 11.19 16.95
N GLY A 39 -6.13 11.20 15.92
CA GLY A 39 -5.75 10.02 15.13
C GLY A 39 -6.70 9.68 13.98
N LYS A 40 -7.79 10.43 13.79
CA LYS A 40 -8.71 10.25 12.67
C LYS A 40 -8.14 10.80 11.35
N PRO A 41 -8.71 10.38 10.21
CA PRO A 41 -8.55 11.10 8.94
C PRO A 41 -8.81 12.60 9.11
N GLY A 42 -7.86 13.44 8.68
CA GLY A 42 -8.05 14.88 8.66
C GLY A 42 -8.91 15.33 7.48
N LYS A 43 -9.23 16.63 7.42
CA LYS A 43 -10.05 17.21 6.33
C LYS A 43 -9.46 17.03 4.92
N ASN A 44 -8.13 16.91 4.82
CA ASN A 44 -7.40 16.72 3.57
C ASN A 44 -6.97 15.26 3.37
N TYR A 45 -7.56 14.33 4.11
CA TYR A 45 -7.28 12.91 3.95
C TYR A 45 -7.63 12.42 2.54
N TRP A 46 -6.83 11.50 2.01
CA TRP A 46 -7.03 10.90 0.69
C TRP A 46 -6.73 9.41 0.73
N GLN A 47 -7.35 8.68 -0.20
CA GLN A 47 -7.07 7.27 -0.48
C GLN A 47 -7.06 7.09 -1.99
N ASN A 48 -6.03 6.44 -2.53
CA ASN A 48 -6.04 6.03 -3.93
C ASN A 48 -7.06 4.91 -4.14
N SER A 49 -7.61 4.82 -5.34
CA SER A 49 -8.57 3.79 -5.72
C SER A 49 -8.12 3.09 -6.98
N ALA A 50 -8.54 1.84 -7.13
CA ALA A 50 -8.25 1.05 -8.32
C ALA A 50 -9.43 0.12 -8.61
N ASP A 51 -9.88 0.12 -9.87
CA ASP A 51 -10.90 -0.79 -10.37
C ASP A 51 -10.21 -1.89 -11.18
N TYR A 52 -10.60 -3.14 -10.97
CA TYR A 52 -9.93 -4.31 -11.55
C TYR A 52 -10.90 -5.13 -12.37
N THR A 53 -10.49 -5.48 -13.60
CA THR A 53 -11.10 -6.54 -14.39
C THR A 53 -10.09 -7.66 -14.53
N ILE A 54 -10.38 -8.80 -13.90
CA ILE A 54 -9.47 -9.95 -13.82
C ILE A 54 -10.07 -11.12 -14.58
N ASN A 55 -9.38 -11.58 -15.62
CA ASN A 55 -9.73 -12.79 -16.36
C ASN A 55 -8.67 -13.85 -16.09
N ILE A 56 -9.12 -15.01 -15.60
CA ILE A 56 -8.22 -16.11 -15.21
C ILE A 56 -8.66 -17.38 -15.92
N ASN A 57 -7.67 -18.13 -16.39
CA ASN A 57 -7.82 -19.52 -16.81
C ASN A 57 -6.87 -20.41 -16.00
N TYR A 58 -7.40 -21.49 -15.44
CA TYR A 58 -6.64 -22.44 -14.64
C TYR A 58 -6.76 -23.84 -15.23
N ASN A 59 -5.62 -24.45 -15.56
CA ASN A 59 -5.55 -25.84 -16.01
C ASN A 59 -5.17 -26.75 -14.83
N PRO A 60 -6.06 -27.64 -14.36
CA PRO A 60 -5.80 -28.49 -13.19
C PRO A 60 -4.73 -29.56 -13.43
N ASP A 61 -4.59 -30.06 -14.67
CA ASP A 61 -3.63 -31.13 -15.01
C ASP A 61 -2.19 -30.61 -14.94
N THR A 62 -1.97 -29.39 -15.44
CA THR A 62 -0.66 -28.74 -15.44
C THR A 62 -0.43 -27.82 -14.25
N ARG A 63 -1.50 -27.50 -13.51
CA ARG A 63 -1.56 -26.42 -12.50
C ARG A 63 -1.21 -25.04 -13.06
N LEU A 64 -1.26 -24.83 -14.37
CA LEU A 64 -0.93 -23.52 -14.93
C LEU A 64 -2.11 -22.58 -14.74
N LEU A 65 -1.86 -21.44 -14.08
CA LEU A 65 -2.75 -20.30 -14.03
C LEU A 65 -2.24 -19.25 -15.01
N THR A 66 -3.09 -18.84 -15.94
CA THR A 66 -2.85 -17.72 -16.86
C THR A 66 -3.88 -16.64 -16.59
N GLY A 67 -3.44 -15.38 -16.49
CA GLY A 67 -4.32 -14.26 -16.18
C GLY A 67 -4.07 -13.07 -17.09
N THR A 68 -5.16 -12.34 -17.39
CA THR A 68 -5.09 -10.95 -17.84
C THR A 68 -5.77 -10.07 -16.81
N GLU A 69 -5.17 -8.93 -16.53
CA GLU A 69 -5.63 -7.99 -15.52
C GLU A 69 -5.62 -6.58 -16.12
N GLU A 70 -6.79 -5.96 -16.10
CA GLU A 70 -6.98 -4.56 -16.46
C GLU A 70 -7.24 -3.76 -15.20
N ILE A 71 -6.51 -2.66 -15.02
CA ILE A 71 -6.54 -1.88 -13.78
C ILE A 71 -6.70 -0.41 -14.11
N ASP A 72 -7.80 0.18 -13.68
CA ASP A 72 -8.03 1.62 -13.70
C ASP A 72 -7.63 2.20 -12.34
N TYR A 73 -6.41 2.73 -12.26
CA TYR A 73 -5.88 3.32 -11.03
C TYR A 73 -6.09 4.83 -11.02
N ILE A 74 -6.60 5.38 -9.90
CA ILE A 74 -6.80 6.82 -9.71
C ILE A 74 -5.88 7.33 -8.59
N ASN A 75 -4.99 8.27 -8.93
CA ASN A 75 -4.14 8.94 -7.96
C ASN A 75 -4.93 10.05 -7.25
N ASN A 76 -5.52 9.76 -6.10
CA ASN A 76 -6.22 10.75 -5.29
C ASN A 76 -5.29 11.57 -4.39
N SER A 77 -4.01 11.23 -4.31
CA SER A 77 -3.00 11.97 -3.55
C SER A 77 -2.74 13.36 -4.12
N ALA A 78 -2.09 14.20 -3.32
CA ALA A 78 -1.65 15.53 -3.73
C ALA A 78 -0.31 15.50 -4.50
N ASP A 79 0.35 14.34 -4.57
CA ASP A 79 1.69 14.20 -5.11
C ASP A 79 1.66 13.49 -6.48
N VAL A 80 2.67 13.73 -7.31
CA VAL A 80 2.86 13.02 -8.58
C VAL A 80 3.45 11.65 -8.31
N LEU A 81 2.84 10.59 -8.85
CA LEU A 81 3.38 9.23 -8.71
C LEU A 81 4.33 8.91 -9.87
N HIS A 82 5.62 8.83 -9.55
CA HIS A 82 6.69 8.50 -10.50
C HIS A 82 6.80 7.00 -10.81
N GLU A 83 6.29 6.16 -9.92
CA GLU A 83 6.24 4.71 -10.08
C GLU A 83 4.97 4.13 -9.45
N ILE A 84 4.57 2.97 -9.95
CA ILE A 84 3.52 2.13 -9.34
C ILE A 84 4.12 0.77 -9.01
N VAL A 85 3.82 0.27 -7.82
CA VAL A 85 4.30 -1.01 -7.32
C VAL A 85 3.14 -1.98 -7.18
N PHE A 86 3.23 -3.11 -7.87
CA PHE A 86 2.28 -4.22 -7.76
C PHE A 86 2.84 -5.30 -6.84
N LYS A 87 1.97 -5.86 -5.99
CA LYS A 87 2.32 -6.97 -5.11
C LYS A 87 2.10 -8.30 -5.82
N LEU A 88 3.20 -8.96 -6.14
CA LEU A 88 3.22 -10.35 -6.62
C LEU A 88 3.29 -11.28 -5.41
N TYR A 89 2.19 -11.39 -4.66
CA TYR A 89 2.12 -12.26 -3.48
C TYR A 89 2.59 -13.70 -3.74
N PRO A 90 2.33 -14.33 -4.91
CA PRO A 90 2.82 -15.68 -5.15
C PRO A 90 4.35 -15.82 -5.14
N ASN A 91 5.08 -14.73 -5.34
CA ASN A 91 6.54 -14.73 -5.27
C ASN A 91 7.08 -14.95 -3.85
N ILE A 92 6.24 -14.96 -2.81
CA ILE A 92 6.68 -15.40 -1.48
C ILE A 92 7.17 -16.86 -1.52
N TYR A 93 6.68 -17.67 -2.46
CA TYR A 93 7.09 -19.06 -2.68
C TYR A 93 8.20 -19.24 -3.73
N LYS A 94 8.59 -18.16 -4.45
CA LYS A 94 9.56 -18.22 -5.54
C LYS A 94 10.96 -18.62 -5.03
N LYS A 95 11.60 -19.62 -5.62
CA LYS A 95 12.98 -20.04 -5.27
C LYS A 95 13.94 -18.84 -5.21
N GLY A 96 14.78 -18.80 -4.19
CA GLY A 96 15.79 -17.74 -4.01
C GLY A 96 15.26 -16.43 -3.41
N ASN A 97 13.95 -16.21 -3.29
CA ASN A 97 13.41 -15.03 -2.61
C ASN A 97 13.60 -15.13 -1.09
N ILE A 98 14.13 -14.06 -0.49
CA ILE A 98 14.26 -13.89 0.96
C ILE A 98 12.87 -13.80 1.58
N ARG A 99 12.69 -14.52 2.69
CA ARG A 99 11.46 -14.58 3.48
C ARG A 99 11.81 -14.98 4.91
N ASP A 100 10.99 -14.57 5.86
CA ASP A 100 11.14 -14.94 7.29
C ASP A 100 10.43 -16.27 7.62
N LEU A 101 9.50 -16.70 6.75
CA LEU A 101 8.73 -17.92 6.91
C LEU A 101 9.44 -19.13 6.28
N ALA A 102 9.52 -20.24 7.01
CA ALA A 102 9.96 -21.50 6.43
C ALA A 102 8.96 -21.99 5.35
N VAL A 103 9.47 -22.42 4.20
CA VAL A 103 8.68 -22.97 3.10
C VAL A 103 9.26 -24.32 2.72
N GLU A 104 8.41 -25.34 2.71
CA GLU A 104 8.81 -26.69 2.30
C GLU A 104 9.32 -26.70 0.86
N ALA A 105 10.32 -27.54 0.58
CA ALA A 105 10.92 -27.63 -0.75
C ALA A 105 9.88 -27.96 -1.84
N THR A 106 8.81 -28.69 -1.49
CA THR A 106 7.70 -29.04 -2.39
C THR A 106 6.79 -27.88 -2.73
N ASP A 107 6.79 -26.80 -1.93
CA ASP A 107 6.00 -25.60 -2.15
C ASP A 107 6.82 -24.47 -2.79
N LEU A 108 8.08 -24.71 -3.15
CA LEU A 108 8.88 -23.75 -3.89
C LEU A 108 8.46 -23.69 -5.37
N THR A 109 8.23 -22.48 -5.87
CA THR A 109 7.82 -22.22 -7.25
C THR A 109 8.84 -21.39 -8.01
N ASP A 110 8.62 -21.19 -9.31
CA ASP A 110 9.41 -20.24 -10.11
C ASP A 110 8.85 -18.80 -10.02
N GLY A 111 7.75 -18.63 -9.27
CA GLY A 111 7.04 -17.36 -9.08
C GLY A 111 6.16 -16.98 -10.25
N VAL A 112 5.74 -15.71 -10.26
CA VAL A 112 4.94 -15.11 -11.32
C VAL A 112 5.84 -14.67 -12.47
N THR A 113 5.46 -15.09 -13.67
CA THR A 113 6.01 -14.59 -14.92
C THR A 113 5.08 -13.55 -15.51
N ILE A 114 5.58 -12.34 -15.68
CA ILE A 114 4.87 -11.24 -16.34
C ILE A 114 5.25 -11.27 -17.82
N GLN A 115 4.27 -11.55 -18.67
CA GLN A 115 4.47 -11.64 -20.12
C GLN A 115 4.51 -10.25 -20.75
N SER A 116 3.63 -9.36 -20.30
CA SER A 116 3.56 -7.99 -20.80
C SER A 116 2.87 -7.08 -19.79
N ILE A 117 3.23 -5.80 -19.85
CA ILE A 117 2.50 -4.71 -19.20
C ILE A 117 2.39 -3.53 -20.17
N SER A 118 1.23 -2.90 -20.20
CA SER A 118 1.02 -1.63 -20.90
C SER A 118 0.37 -0.59 -20.01
N LEU A 119 0.67 0.69 -20.29
CA LEU A 119 0.15 1.88 -19.62
C LEU A 119 -0.57 2.71 -20.68
N ASN A 120 -1.88 2.87 -20.53
CA ASN A 120 -2.74 3.55 -21.51
C ASN A 120 -2.52 3.03 -22.95
N GLY A 121 -2.31 1.71 -23.10
CA GLY A 121 -2.07 1.05 -24.38
C GLY A 121 -0.60 1.01 -24.85
N ASN A 122 0.32 1.73 -24.20
CA ASN A 122 1.74 1.71 -24.57
C ASN A 122 2.51 0.70 -23.73
N ASN A 123 3.35 -0.12 -24.36
CA ASN A 123 4.20 -1.07 -23.65
C ASN A 123 5.08 -0.35 -22.63
N SER A 124 5.26 -0.95 -21.47
CA SER A 124 6.13 -0.43 -20.41
C SER A 124 7.07 -1.50 -19.88
N SER A 125 8.17 -1.02 -19.31
CA SER A 125 9.14 -1.85 -18.59
C SER A 125 8.71 -2.04 -17.13
N PHE A 126 9.19 -3.11 -16.51
CA PHE A 126 9.01 -3.36 -15.09
C PHE A 126 10.26 -4.04 -14.50
N ASN A 127 10.42 -3.95 -13.18
CA ASN A 127 11.47 -4.65 -12.43
C ASN A 127 10.86 -5.41 -11.27
N ILE A 128 11.18 -6.70 -11.13
CA ILE A 128 10.69 -7.53 -10.02
C ILE A 128 11.81 -7.72 -8.99
N LYS A 129 11.54 -7.29 -7.75
CA LYS A 129 12.39 -7.49 -6.58
C LYS A 129 11.58 -8.17 -5.48
N GLY A 130 11.84 -9.46 -5.26
CA GLY A 130 11.08 -10.27 -4.31
C GLY A 130 9.61 -10.37 -4.72
N THR A 131 8.73 -9.82 -3.88
CA THR A 131 7.27 -9.76 -4.10
C THR A 131 6.80 -8.44 -4.71
N ASN A 132 7.70 -7.51 -5.01
CA ASN A 132 7.34 -6.22 -5.60
C ASN A 132 7.67 -6.23 -7.09
N MET A 133 6.68 -5.93 -7.93
CA MET A 133 6.88 -5.53 -9.32
C MET A 133 6.78 -4.01 -9.40
N ILE A 134 7.86 -3.35 -9.79
CA ILE A 134 7.99 -1.90 -9.88
C ILE A 134 7.84 -1.49 -11.34
N VAL A 135 6.92 -0.57 -11.61
CA VAL A 135 6.67 0.01 -12.94
C VAL A 135 7.10 1.47 -12.89
N PRO A 136 8.30 1.81 -13.38
CA PRO A 136 8.82 3.17 -13.33
C PRO A 136 8.16 4.07 -14.40
N TYR A 137 8.42 5.37 -14.29
CA TYR A 137 8.05 6.40 -15.28
C TYR A 137 6.54 6.52 -15.54
N THR A 138 5.70 6.24 -14.54
CA THR A 138 4.24 6.30 -14.67
C THR A 138 3.70 7.74 -14.72
N MET A 139 4.37 8.67 -14.01
CA MET A 139 4.04 10.10 -13.96
C MET A 139 2.54 10.42 -13.78
N VAL A 140 1.87 9.75 -12.83
CA VAL A 140 0.43 9.92 -12.60
C VAL A 140 0.18 11.18 -11.78
N GLN A 141 -0.40 12.21 -12.38
CA GLN A 141 -0.71 13.48 -11.72
C GLN A 141 -1.81 13.32 -10.65
N PRO A 142 -1.93 14.25 -9.69
CA PRO A 142 -3.07 14.31 -8.79
C PRO A 142 -4.39 14.30 -9.56
N LYS A 143 -5.34 13.48 -9.09
CA LYS A 143 -6.66 13.20 -9.67
C LYS A 143 -6.65 12.53 -11.05
N GLN A 144 -5.48 12.17 -11.57
CA GLN A 144 -5.38 11.48 -12.84
C GLN A 144 -5.65 9.98 -12.70
N LYS A 145 -6.31 9.43 -13.71
CA LYS A 145 -6.45 7.99 -13.93
C LYS A 145 -5.35 7.47 -14.87
N ILE A 146 -4.83 6.29 -14.58
CA ILE A 146 -3.98 5.52 -15.48
C ILE A 146 -4.54 4.11 -15.64
N HIS A 147 -4.55 3.62 -16.87
CA HIS A 147 -5.02 2.28 -17.20
C HIS A 147 -3.85 1.33 -17.42
N PHE A 148 -3.84 0.20 -16.71
CA PHE A 148 -2.87 -0.87 -16.90
C PHE A 148 -3.51 -2.08 -17.56
N ASN A 149 -2.78 -2.74 -18.45
CA ASN A 149 -3.09 -4.09 -18.92
C ASN A 149 -1.88 -5.00 -18.65
N ILE A 150 -2.08 -6.06 -17.87
CA ILE A 150 -1.03 -6.99 -17.45
C ILE A 150 -1.41 -8.39 -17.90
N LYS A 151 -0.46 -9.09 -18.53
CA LYS A 151 -0.59 -10.53 -18.85
C LYS A 151 0.44 -11.30 -18.04
N TYR A 152 -0.01 -12.35 -17.36
CA TYR A 152 0.86 -13.12 -16.48
C TYR A 152 0.48 -14.59 -16.44
N HIS A 153 1.42 -15.40 -15.97
CA HIS A 153 1.14 -16.78 -15.61
C HIS A 153 2.03 -17.26 -14.46
N TYR A 154 1.55 -18.26 -13.73
CA TYR A 154 2.32 -18.98 -12.73
C TYR A 154 1.69 -20.32 -12.39
N CYS A 155 2.44 -21.19 -11.71
CA CYS A 155 1.92 -22.44 -11.16
C CYS A 155 1.78 -22.27 -9.63
N PRO A 156 0.56 -22.18 -9.09
CA PRO A 156 0.34 -22.05 -7.67
C PRO A 156 0.71 -23.33 -6.91
N THR A 157 1.08 -23.17 -5.65
CA THR A 157 1.26 -24.26 -4.69
C THR A 157 -0.09 -24.79 -4.21
N LYS A 158 -0.08 -25.96 -3.56
CA LYS A 158 -1.31 -26.51 -2.94
C LYS A 158 -1.84 -25.61 -1.83
N LEU A 159 -0.96 -24.92 -1.10
CA LEU A 159 -1.34 -23.97 -0.05
C LEU A 159 -2.06 -22.74 -0.64
N GLN A 160 -1.56 -22.24 -1.76
CA GLN A 160 -2.17 -21.10 -2.46
C GLN A 160 -3.57 -21.41 -2.99
N ILE A 161 -3.79 -22.63 -3.49
CA ILE A 161 -5.12 -23.07 -3.95
C ILE A 161 -6.13 -23.16 -2.79
N LYS A 162 -5.65 -23.46 -1.57
CA LYS A 162 -6.50 -23.58 -0.37
C LYS A 162 -6.77 -22.24 0.34
N GLY A 163 -6.22 -21.12 -0.14
CA GLY A 163 -6.39 -19.80 0.47
C GLY A 163 -5.75 -19.67 1.85
N GLN A 164 -4.76 -20.50 2.17
CA GLN A 164 -4.01 -20.41 3.43
C GLN A 164 -2.76 -19.55 3.19
N PHE A 165 -2.76 -18.37 3.78
CA PHE A 165 -1.65 -17.39 3.76
C PHE A 165 -1.02 -17.29 5.14
#